data_AF-A0A7S1VDH2-F1
#
_entry.id   AF-A0A7S1VDH2-F1
#
_cell.length_a   1.000
_cell.length_b   1.000
_cell.length_c   1.000
_cell.angle_alpha   90.00
_cell.angle_beta   90.00
_cell.angle_gamma   90.00
#
_symmetry.space_group_name_H-M   'P 1'
#
loop_
_entity.id
_entity.type
_entity.pdbx_description
1 polymer ?
#
loop_
_entity_poly.entity_id
_entity_poly.type
_entity_poly.pdbx_seq_one_letter_code
_entity_poly.pdbx_strand_id
1 'polypeptide(L)'
;REDGGKVITQHMTQQTGVTCDGCNLQNFFGPYFRCAKCEDYDLCSKCYDSRQHDPTHGFWRCESKYAEPVLLDAKENNASGMEQTTEHVHGRTNQRAVPKGVQQIGVICDGCHEKDFFGP
;
A
#
# COMPACT_ATOMS: atom_id res chain seq x y z
N ARG A 1 5.34 -20.68 36.12
CA ARG A 1 4.07 -21.33 35.73
C ARG A 1 3.59 -20.58 34.50
N GLU A 2 3.66 -21.24 33.35
CA GLU A 2 3.64 -20.63 32.02
C GLU A 2 2.24 -20.09 31.71
N ASP A 3 2.15 -18.79 31.47
CA ASP A 3 0.93 -18.12 31.02
C ASP A 3 0.71 -18.53 29.57
N GLY A 4 -0.18 -19.50 29.39
CA GLY A 4 -0.51 -20.12 28.10
C GLY A 4 -1.12 -19.10 27.16
N GLY A 5 -0.27 -18.44 26.37
CA GLY A 5 -0.68 -17.65 25.22
C GLY A 5 -1.54 -18.50 24.29
N LYS A 6 -2.83 -18.18 24.22
CA LYS A 6 -3.77 -18.76 23.25
C LYS A 6 -3.26 -18.40 21.86
N VAL A 7 -2.59 -19.34 21.20
CA VAL A 7 -2.30 -19.28 19.77
C VAL A 7 -3.64 -19.20 19.05
N ILE A 8 -4.06 -17.98 18.71
CA ILE A 8 -5.17 -17.74 17.81
C ILE A 8 -4.71 -18.18 16.41
N THR A 9 -4.88 -19.45 16.09
CA THR A 9 -4.78 -19.90 14.69
C THR A 9 -5.92 -19.21 13.95
N GLN A 10 -5.60 -18.10 13.27
CA GLN A 10 -6.56 -17.32 12.49
C GLN A 10 -7.07 -18.18 11.33
N HIS A 11 -8.15 -18.93 11.57
CA HIS A 11 -8.76 -19.79 10.57
C HIS A 11 -9.59 -18.90 9.64
N MET A 12 -8.94 -18.38 8.61
CA MET A 12 -9.59 -17.54 7.60
C MET A 12 -10.62 -18.35 6.82
N THR A 13 -11.81 -17.80 6.62
CA THR A 13 -12.87 -18.43 5.81
C THR A 13 -12.45 -18.51 4.34
N GLN A 14 -12.66 -19.66 3.71
CA GLN A 14 -12.49 -19.80 2.27
C GLN A 14 -13.70 -19.20 1.54
N GLN A 15 -13.44 -18.32 0.56
CA GLN A 15 -14.48 -17.72 -0.28
C GLN A 15 -14.66 -18.57 -1.54
N THR A 16 -15.67 -19.45 -1.53
CA THR A 16 -16.01 -20.30 -2.67
C THR A 16 -17.01 -19.58 -3.59
N GLY A 17 -16.78 -19.60 -4.91
CA GLY A 17 -17.65 -18.95 -5.89
C GLY A 17 -17.57 -17.41 -5.91
N VAL A 18 -16.53 -16.83 -5.33
CA VAL A 18 -16.15 -15.41 -5.50
C VAL A 18 -14.86 -15.38 -6.28
N THR A 19 -14.81 -14.58 -7.34
CA THR A 19 -13.62 -14.37 -8.17
C THR A 19 -13.18 -12.92 -7.98
N CYS A 20 -11.90 -12.71 -7.65
CA CYS A 20 -11.36 -11.36 -7.62
C CYS A 20 -11.25 -10.81 -9.04
N ASP A 21 -11.89 -9.69 -9.36
CA ASP A 21 -11.85 -9.09 -10.71
C ASP A 21 -10.45 -8.52 -11.02
N GLY A 22 -9.75 -7.99 -10.01
CA GLY A 22 -8.41 -7.40 -10.20
C GLY A 22 -7.26 -8.38 -10.40
N CYS A 23 -7.41 -9.66 -10.04
CA CYS A 23 -6.34 -10.66 -10.22
C CYS A 23 -6.83 -12.05 -10.65
N ASN A 24 -8.13 -12.20 -10.92
CA ASN A 24 -8.81 -13.43 -11.28
C ASN A 24 -8.60 -14.61 -10.30
N LEU A 25 -8.20 -14.32 -9.06
CA LEU A 25 -8.01 -15.33 -8.03
C LEU A 25 -9.36 -15.86 -7.55
N GLN A 26 -9.50 -17.19 -7.58
CA GLN A 26 -10.66 -17.92 -7.08
C GLN A 26 -10.29 -18.70 -5.81
N ASN A 27 -11.30 -19.05 -5.00
CA ASN A 27 -11.17 -19.91 -3.82
C ASN A 27 -10.10 -19.45 -2.81
N PHE A 28 -9.97 -18.13 -2.64
CA PHE A 28 -9.02 -17.54 -1.71
C PHE A 28 -9.55 -17.54 -0.27
N PHE A 29 -8.63 -17.37 0.67
CA PHE A 29 -8.94 -17.32 2.09
C PHE A 29 -8.97 -15.87 2.59
N GLY A 30 -9.87 -15.59 3.51
CA GLY A 30 -10.02 -14.28 4.15
C GLY A 30 -11.18 -13.47 3.58
N PRO A 31 -11.29 -12.19 3.95
CA PRO A 31 -12.38 -11.34 3.51
C PRO A 31 -12.25 -10.98 2.03
N TYR A 32 -13.39 -10.72 1.40
CA TYR A 32 -13.49 -10.11 0.08
C TYR A 32 -14.26 -8.79 0.17
N PHE A 33 -14.09 -7.96 -0.85
CA PHE A 33 -14.58 -6.59 -0.90
C PHE A 33 -15.42 -6.42 -2.15
N ARG A 34 -16.74 -6.26 -1.98
CA ARG A 34 -17.66 -6.04 -3.10
C ARG A 34 -17.91 -4.55 -3.26
N CYS A 35 -17.76 -4.01 -4.46
CA CYS A 35 -18.08 -2.61 -4.71
C CYS A 35 -19.57 -2.34 -4.44
N ALA A 36 -19.88 -1.27 -3.70
CA ALA A 36 -21.26 -0.89 -3.41
C ALA A 36 -21.97 -0.21 -4.59
N LYS A 37 -21.21 0.18 -5.63
CA LYS A 37 -21.69 0.98 -6.76
C LYS A 37 -21.57 0.28 -8.11
N CYS A 38 -20.62 -0.64 -8.27
CA CYS A 38 -20.46 -1.44 -9.49
C CYS A 38 -21.18 -2.78 -9.34
N GLU A 39 -21.84 -3.24 -10.41
CA GLU A 39 -22.37 -4.60 -10.47
C GLU A 39 -21.25 -5.62 -10.59
N ASP A 40 -21.37 -6.73 -9.85
CA ASP A 40 -20.49 -7.90 -9.90
C ASP A 40 -18.97 -7.62 -9.71
N TYR A 41 -18.62 -6.51 -9.07
CA TYR A 41 -17.21 -6.15 -8.87
C TYR A 41 -16.70 -6.57 -7.49
N ASP A 42 -15.99 -7.68 -7.44
CA ASP A 42 -15.43 -8.29 -6.24
C ASP A 42 -13.90 -8.24 -6.23
N LEU A 43 -13.30 -7.82 -5.10
CA LEU A 43 -11.86 -7.79 -4.91
C LEU A 43 -11.44 -8.64 -3.71
N CYS A 44 -10.31 -9.34 -3.83
CA CYS A 44 -9.64 -9.92 -2.66
C CYS A 44 -8.95 -8.82 -1.83
N SER A 45 -8.62 -9.13 -0.58
CA SER A 45 -7.91 -8.20 0.32
C SER A 45 -6.67 -7.53 -0.30
N LYS A 46 -5.87 -8.29 -1.07
CA LYS A 46 -4.67 -7.74 -1.73
C LYS A 46 -5.00 -6.71 -2.82
N CYS A 47 -6.01 -6.99 -3.65
CA CYS A 47 -6.41 -6.09 -4.74
C CYS A 47 -7.14 -4.85 -4.21
N TYR A 48 -7.90 -5.02 -3.13
CA TYR A 48 -8.49 -3.91 -2.40
C TYR A 48 -7.41 -2.97 -1.84
N ASP A 49 -6.41 -3.52 -1.14
CA ASP A 49 -5.29 -2.76 -0.58
C ASP A 49 -4.42 -2.09 -1.67
N SER A 50 -4.27 -2.76 -2.82
CA SER A 50 -3.58 -2.22 -3.99
C SER A 50 -4.36 -1.13 -4.73
N ARG A 51 -5.57 -0.76 -4.27
CA ARG A 51 -6.44 0.28 -4.85
C ARG A 51 -6.59 0.16 -6.37
N GLN A 52 -6.84 -1.05 -6.86
CA GLN A 52 -7.00 -1.35 -8.29
C GLN A 52 -8.36 -0.89 -8.86
N HIS A 53 -9.12 -0.07 -8.12
CA HIS A 53 -10.48 0.38 -8.47
C HIS A 53 -10.68 1.84 -8.07
N ASP A 54 -11.76 2.44 -8.57
CA ASP A 54 -12.10 3.83 -8.30
C ASP A 54 -12.19 4.12 -6.78
N PRO A 55 -11.39 5.07 -6.26
CA PRO A 55 -11.32 5.35 -4.83
C PRO A 55 -12.54 6.09 -4.30
N THR A 56 -13.44 6.58 -5.16
CA THR A 56 -14.69 7.24 -4.76
C THR A 56 -15.80 6.24 -4.49
N HIS A 57 -15.59 4.96 -4.79
CA HIS A 57 -16.56 3.90 -4.54
C HIS A 57 -16.41 3.32 -3.13
N GLY A 58 -17.54 3.12 -2.46
CA GLY A 58 -17.59 2.35 -1.21
C GLY A 58 -17.49 0.85 -1.48
N PHE A 59 -17.06 0.10 -0.47
CA PHE A 59 -16.92 -1.35 -0.56
C PHE A 59 -17.59 -2.04 0.62
N TRP A 60 -18.30 -3.12 0.37
CA TRP A 60 -18.77 -4.04 1.40
C TRP A 60 -17.66 -5.02 1.76
N ARG A 61 -17.21 -4.99 3.02
CA ARG A 61 -16.30 -6.01 3.56
C ARG A 61 -17.12 -7.24 3.95
N CYS A 62 -16.83 -8.36 3.31
CA CYS A 62 -17.51 -9.63 3.52
C CYS A 62 -16.53 -10.67 4.07
N GLU A 63 -16.73 -11.13 5.31
CA GLU A 63 -15.84 -12.12 5.95
C GLU A 63 -16.23 -13.58 5.64
N SER A 64 -17.52 -13.82 5.40
CA SER A 64 -18.04 -15.13 5.00
C SER A 64 -19.40 -14.95 4.33
N LYS A 65 -19.95 -16.02 3.74
CA LYS A 65 -21.30 -16.01 3.16
C LYS A 65 -22.42 -15.81 4.18
N TYR A 66 -22.14 -16.03 5.47
CA TYR A 66 -23.12 -15.97 6.56
C TYR A 66 -22.91 -14.77 7.47
N ALA A 67 -21.81 -14.03 7.31
CA ALA A 67 -21.53 -12.84 8.08
C ALA A 67 -22.27 -11.64 7.48
N GLU A 68 -22.71 -10.73 8.34
CA GLU A 68 -23.27 -9.46 7.89
C GLU A 68 -22.17 -8.62 7.22
N PRO A 69 -22.40 -8.12 6.00
CA PRO A 69 -21.43 -7.28 5.31
C PRO A 69 -21.36 -5.91 5.97
N VAL A 70 -20.14 -5.38 6.10
CA VAL A 70 -19.91 -4.05 6.67
C VAL A 70 -19.59 -3.08 5.54
N LEU A 71 -20.36 -2.00 5.40
CA LEU A 71 -20.09 -0.95 4.40
C LEU A 71 -18.87 -0.12 4.83
N LEU A 72 -17.83 -0.14 4.01
CA LEU A 72 -16.67 0.72 4.10
C LEU A 72 -16.89 1.90 3.15
N ASP A 73 -17.04 3.08 3.72
CA ASP A 73 -17.29 4.31 2.97
C ASP A 73 -16.03 4.77 2.23
N ALA A 74 -16.21 5.30 1.02
CA ALA A 74 -15.10 5.73 0.15
C ALA A 74 -14.17 6.77 0.81
N LYS A 75 -14.68 7.56 1.76
CA LYS A 75 -13.88 8.58 2.47
C LYS A 75 -12.70 7.96 3.24
N GLU A 76 -12.84 6.72 3.70
CA GLU A 76 -11.82 6.01 4.50
C GLU A 76 -10.85 5.20 3.62
N ASN A 77 -11.22 4.92 2.37
CA ASN A 77 -10.34 4.27 1.38
C ASN A 77 -9.22 5.18 0.86
N ASN A 78 -9.21 6.45 1.30
CA ASN A 78 -8.10 7.36 1.06
C ASN A 78 -6.95 7.22 2.08
N ALA A 79 -7.12 6.51 3.20
CA ALA A 79 -6.16 6.55 4.30
C ALA A 79 -5.65 5.17 4.75
N SER A 80 -4.76 4.58 3.95
CA SER A 80 -3.68 3.71 4.46
C SER A 80 -2.60 3.59 3.38
N GLY A 81 -1.37 3.97 3.73
CA GLY A 81 -0.16 3.37 3.16
C GLY A 81 0.65 4.16 2.12
N MET A 82 1.65 4.88 2.63
CA MET A 82 2.97 5.17 2.06
C MET A 82 3.13 6.23 0.93
N GLU A 83 3.59 7.41 1.32
CA GLU A 83 4.58 8.15 0.52
C GLU A 83 5.83 7.27 0.37
N GLN A 84 6.21 6.96 -0.86
CA GLN A 84 7.44 6.21 -1.14
C GLN A 84 8.64 7.15 -1.00
N THR A 85 9.36 7.09 0.13
CA THR A 85 10.79 7.43 0.13
C THR A 85 11.56 6.26 0.68
N THR A 86 12.23 5.53 -0.21
CA THR A 86 13.16 4.47 0.15
C THR A 86 14.34 5.09 0.88
N GLU A 87 14.34 5.09 2.21
CA GLU A 87 15.51 5.40 3.01
C GLU A 87 16.20 4.09 3.40
N HIS A 88 17.30 3.76 2.72
CA HIS A 88 18.33 2.91 3.31
C HIS A 88 19.45 3.82 3.83
N VAL A 89 19.51 3.92 5.16
CA VAL A 89 20.62 4.37 6.03
C VAL A 89 21.98 3.98 5.43
N HIS A 90 23.02 4.82 5.40
CA HIS A 90 23.90 5.14 6.53
C HIS A 90 24.55 6.52 6.38
N GLY A 91 24.33 7.42 7.33
CA GLY A 91 25.15 8.63 7.45
C GLY A 91 24.44 9.74 8.18
N ARG A 92 24.87 10.03 9.42
CA ARG A 92 24.42 11.17 10.22
C ARG A 92 24.63 12.47 9.44
N THR A 93 23.60 13.33 9.29
CA THR A 93 23.75 14.79 9.45
C THR A 93 22.43 15.56 9.22
N ASN A 94 22.10 16.36 10.24
CA ASN A 94 21.26 17.55 10.36
C ASN A 94 20.12 17.85 9.37
N GLN A 95 18.92 17.89 9.95
CA GLN A 95 17.70 18.49 9.44
C GLN A 95 17.87 20.00 9.18
N ARG A 96 17.53 20.46 7.97
CA ARG A 96 17.16 21.86 7.74
C ARG A 96 16.02 21.92 6.72
N ALA A 97 14.88 22.46 7.16
CA ALA A 97 13.71 22.69 6.31
C ALA A 97 13.96 23.85 5.32
N VAL A 98 13.49 23.72 4.07
CA VAL A 98 13.53 24.78 3.05
C VAL A 98 12.12 24.97 2.47
N PRO A 99 11.60 26.21 2.35
CA PRO A 99 10.27 26.47 1.78
C PRO A 99 10.23 26.33 0.25
N LYS A 100 9.04 26.00 -0.28
CA LYS A 100 8.76 25.76 -1.70
C LYS A 100 9.04 27.00 -2.57
N GLY A 101 9.70 26.81 -3.72
CA GLY A 101 9.79 27.82 -4.78
C GLY A 101 11.15 28.09 -5.41
N VAL A 102 12.18 27.29 -5.14
CA VAL A 102 13.52 27.48 -5.75
C VAL A 102 13.81 26.38 -6.76
N GLN A 103 13.94 26.79 -8.02
CA GLN A 103 14.33 25.92 -9.13
C GLN A 103 15.77 25.44 -8.90
N GLN A 104 15.94 24.12 -8.95
CA GLN A 104 17.19 23.41 -8.76
C GLN A 104 18.15 23.75 -9.92
N ILE A 105 19.17 24.58 -9.66
CA ILE A 105 20.34 24.67 -10.53
C ILE A 105 21.39 23.79 -9.87
N GLY A 106 21.62 22.62 -10.46
CA GLY A 106 22.48 21.58 -9.91
C GLY A 106 23.89 22.11 -9.61
N VAL A 107 24.35 21.89 -8.38
CA VAL A 107 25.77 21.97 -8.05
C VAL A 107 26.40 20.66 -8.50
N ILE A 108 27.14 20.68 -9.60
CA ILE A 108 28.11 19.65 -9.90
C ILE A 108 29.21 19.82 -8.86
N CYS A 109 29.36 18.86 -7.97
CA CYS A 109 30.59 18.70 -7.22
C CYS A 109 31.02 17.25 -7.41
N ASP A 110 32.01 17.04 -8.26
CA ASP A 110 32.84 15.86 -8.17
C ASP A 110 34.27 16.28 -8.49
N GLY A 111 35.11 16.23 -7.46
CA GLY A 111 36.54 16.39 -7.61
C GLY A 111 37.10 15.21 -8.39
N CYS A 112 37.32 15.38 -9.69
CA CYS A 112 38.26 14.54 -10.42
C CYS A 112 39.66 15.09 -10.23
N HIS A 113 40.45 14.33 -9.48
CA HIS A 113 41.88 14.52 -9.29
C HIS A 113 42.63 13.83 -10.43
N GLU A 114 43.20 14.57 -11.38
CA GLU A 114 44.35 14.11 -12.16
C GLU A 114 45.06 15.23 -12.95
N LYS A 115 46.32 15.47 -12.57
CA LYS A 115 47.51 15.66 -13.44
C LYS A 115 47.62 16.94 -14.27
N ASP A 116 48.80 17.55 -14.13
CA ASP A 116 49.51 18.50 -14.99
C ASP A 116 48.99 18.67 -16.42
N PHE A 117 48.74 19.92 -16.85
CA PHE A 117 49.10 20.36 -18.20
C PHE A 117 49.25 21.89 -18.31
N PHE A 118 50.52 22.31 -18.41
CA PHE A 118 51.11 23.48 -19.07
C PHE A 118 50.22 24.63 -19.60
N GLY A 119 50.32 25.79 -18.93
CA GLY A 119 50.59 27.16 -19.47
C GLY A 119 49.63 27.79 -20.51
N PRO A 120 49.98 28.99 -21.04
CA PRO A 120 50.91 30.01 -20.54
C PRO A 120 50.29 31.00 -19.53
#